data_AF-A0A955JYI9-F1
#
_entry.id   AF-A0A955JYI9-F1
#
_cell.length_a   1.000
_cell.length_b   1.000
_cell.length_c   1.000
_cell.angle_alpha   90.00
_cell.angle_beta   90.00
_cell.angle_gamma   90.00
#
_symmetry.space_group_name_H-M   'P 1'
#
loop_
_entity.id
_entity.type
_entity.pdbx_description
1 polymer ?
#
loop_
_entity_poly.entity_id
_entity_poly.type
_entity_poly.pdbx_seq_one_letter_code
_entity_poly.pdbx_strand_id
1 'polypeptide(L)'
;ARVVSGDYEEKEFVRLAEQDPYSQDGINRWQEAISAWVEPQEGDYYKPPTEYCGSQSDLSVVLERPENEKTYDSQDVEFVVKADSGAGIEKIEIIVDDKVVETVESREYRGTVTISAGRHTVWAKGYARDGKTKDSEHKKIGTGGVAWQEPTATPTTAPTAVPTAVPTTPPSPTPTKVVGPPATPTPTP
;
A
#
# COMPACT_ATOMS: atom_id res chain seq x y z
N ALA A 1 3.46 -19.91 -4.94
CA ALA A 1 3.19 -18.73 -4.10
C ALA A 1 4.31 -17.70 -4.15
N ARG A 2 5.55 -18.09 -3.83
CA ARG A 2 6.72 -17.19 -3.82
C ARG A 2 7.11 -16.63 -5.20
N VAL A 3 7.01 -17.46 -6.24
CA VAL A 3 7.23 -17.03 -7.65
C VAL A 3 6.25 -15.92 -8.05
N VAL A 4 4.98 -16.05 -7.65
CA VAL A 4 3.95 -15.03 -7.96
C VAL A 4 4.14 -13.76 -7.14
N SER A 5 4.65 -13.86 -5.90
CA SER A 5 5.02 -12.67 -5.11
C SER A 5 6.37 -12.06 -5.50
N GLY A 6 7.08 -12.61 -6.50
CA GLY A 6 8.41 -12.13 -6.91
C GLY A 6 9.53 -12.42 -5.90
N ASP A 7 9.28 -13.27 -4.91
CA ASP A 7 10.24 -13.64 -3.85
C ASP A 7 10.98 -14.92 -4.23
N TYR A 8 11.82 -14.85 -5.25
CA TYR A 8 12.61 -15.99 -5.72
C TYR A 8 13.98 -15.54 -6.22
N GLU A 9 14.97 -16.42 -6.04
CA GLU A 9 16.31 -16.23 -6.61
C GLU A 9 16.44 -17.02 -7.91
N GLU A 10 16.89 -16.37 -8.97
CA GLU A 10 17.24 -17.02 -10.23
C GLU A 10 18.72 -17.42 -10.20
N LYS A 11 19.00 -18.68 -10.55
CA LYS A 11 20.35 -19.20 -10.67
C LYS A 11 20.44 -20.20 -11.81
N GLU A 12 21.51 -20.10 -12.59
CA GLU A 12 21.82 -21.09 -13.62
C GLU A 12 22.54 -22.29 -13.02
N PHE A 13 22.13 -23.49 -13.41
CA PHE A 13 22.75 -24.75 -13.02
C PHE A 13 22.78 -25.73 -14.19
N VAL A 14 23.74 -26.64 -14.18
CA VAL A 14 23.80 -27.76 -15.13
C VAL A 14 23.24 -29.00 -14.44
N ARG A 15 22.10 -29.48 -14.94
CA ARG A 15 21.50 -30.73 -14.48
C ARG A 15 22.00 -31.90 -15.32
N LEU A 16 22.86 -32.71 -14.73
CA LEU A 16 23.29 -33.98 -15.30
C LEU A 16 22.29 -35.06 -14.86
N ALA A 17 21.51 -35.57 -15.81
CA ALA A 17 20.55 -36.64 -15.54
C ALA A 17 20.54 -37.67 -16.67
N GLU A 18 20.49 -38.94 -16.29
CA GLU A 18 20.51 -40.07 -17.21
C GLU A 18 19.47 -41.10 -16.77
N GLN A 19 18.86 -41.81 -17.72
CA GLN A 19 18.02 -42.97 -17.41
C GLN A 19 18.77 -44.23 -17.82
N ASP A 20 18.86 -45.23 -16.96
CA ASP A 20 19.48 -46.52 -17.30
C ASP A 20 18.44 -47.44 -17.98
N PRO A 21 18.47 -47.60 -19.32
CA PRO A 21 17.50 -48.44 -20.02
C PRO A 21 17.77 -49.95 -19.88
N TYR A 22 18.91 -50.33 -19.29
CA TYR A 22 19.34 -51.73 -19.13
C TYR A 22 19.21 -52.23 -17.69
N SER A 23 18.80 -51.37 -16.77
CA SER A 23 18.53 -51.75 -15.39
C SER A 23 17.40 -52.78 -15.31
N GLN A 24 17.73 -54.01 -14.89
CA GLN A 24 16.76 -55.09 -14.69
C GLN A 24 16.20 -55.10 -13.25
N ASP A 25 16.84 -54.36 -12.35
CA ASP A 25 16.49 -54.24 -10.93
C ASP A 25 15.82 -52.89 -10.59
N GLY A 26 15.63 -52.02 -11.59
CA GLY A 26 15.04 -50.69 -11.42
C GLY A 26 15.98 -49.66 -10.77
N ILE A 27 17.23 -50.05 -10.51
CA ILE A 27 18.26 -49.18 -9.94
C ILE A 27 19.02 -48.50 -11.08
N ASN A 28 18.99 -47.18 -11.11
CA ASN A 28 19.70 -46.38 -12.10
C ASN A 28 21.13 -46.08 -11.64
N ARG A 29 22.03 -47.05 -11.87
CA ARG A 29 23.44 -46.97 -11.44
C ARG A 29 24.21 -45.83 -12.13
N TRP A 30 23.79 -45.44 -13.33
CA TRP A 30 24.37 -44.31 -14.05
C TRP A 30 24.05 -43.00 -13.35
N GLN A 31 22.79 -42.82 -12.94
CA GLN A 31 22.40 -41.65 -12.14
C GLN A 31 23.10 -41.65 -10.78
N GLU A 32 23.29 -42.80 -10.12
CA GLU A 32 24.05 -42.89 -8.87
C GLU A 32 25.50 -42.44 -9.03
N ALA A 33 26.18 -42.90 -10.09
CA ALA A 33 27.56 -42.50 -10.38
C ALA A 33 27.66 -41.00 -10.69
N ILE A 34 26.71 -40.45 -11.45
CA ILE A 34 26.63 -39.00 -11.73
C ILE A 34 26.42 -38.23 -10.42
N SER A 35 25.48 -38.64 -9.58
CA SER A 35 25.21 -37.99 -8.29
C SER A 35 26.44 -38.04 -7.37
N ALA A 36 27.12 -39.18 -7.29
CA ALA A 36 28.33 -39.35 -6.50
C ALA A 36 29.51 -38.51 -7.04
N TRP A 37 29.56 -38.26 -8.35
CA TRP A 37 30.55 -37.35 -8.93
C TRP A 37 30.23 -35.87 -8.68
N VAL A 38 28.94 -35.50 -8.68
CA VAL A 38 28.45 -34.13 -8.43
C VAL A 38 28.62 -33.72 -6.96
N GLU A 39 28.36 -34.62 -6.02
CA GLU A 39 28.36 -34.33 -4.58
C GLU A 39 29.63 -33.63 -4.05
N PRO A 40 30.86 -34.09 -4.37
CA PRO A 40 32.09 -33.45 -3.89
C PRO A 40 32.49 -32.19 -4.67
N GLN A 41 31.81 -31.81 -5.76
CA GLN A 41 32.19 -30.61 -6.52
C GLN A 41 32.00 -29.34 -5.70
N GLU A 42 32.92 -28.39 -5.82
CA GLU A 42 32.80 -27.08 -5.17
C GLU A 42 31.86 -26.16 -5.96
N GLY A 43 31.03 -25.41 -5.24
CA GLY A 43 30.05 -24.49 -5.81
C GLY A 43 28.73 -25.16 -6.22
N ASP A 44 27.72 -24.33 -6.46
CA ASP A 44 26.34 -24.80 -6.66
C ASP A 44 26.00 -25.05 -8.14
N TYR A 45 26.99 -24.92 -9.04
CA TYR A 45 26.78 -24.99 -10.49
C TYR A 45 26.23 -26.36 -10.94
N TYR A 46 26.61 -27.44 -10.26
CA TYR A 46 26.12 -28.80 -10.51
C TYR A 46 25.13 -29.28 -9.45
N LYS A 47 24.79 -28.43 -8.48
CA LYS A 47 23.94 -28.77 -7.32
C LYS A 47 22.64 -27.99 -7.42
N PRO A 48 21.72 -28.38 -8.31
CA PRO A 48 20.41 -27.74 -8.38
C PRO A 48 19.73 -27.83 -7.00
N PRO A 49 19.03 -26.77 -6.56
CA PRO A 49 18.21 -26.83 -5.36
C PRO A 49 17.23 -28.00 -5.46
N THR A 50 17.35 -28.97 -4.56
CA THR A 50 16.41 -30.08 -4.41
C THR A 50 15.36 -29.78 -3.34
N GLU A 51 15.60 -28.76 -2.53
CA GLU A 51 14.69 -28.26 -1.52
C GLU A 51 13.62 -27.35 -2.15
N TYR A 52 12.38 -27.55 -1.75
CA TYR A 52 11.27 -26.68 -2.14
C TYR A 52 11.24 -25.49 -1.17
N CYS A 53 11.51 -24.28 -1.67
CA CYS A 53 11.35 -23.05 -0.88
C CYS A 53 9.86 -22.75 -0.68
N GLY A 54 9.27 -23.28 0.39
CA GLY A 54 7.92 -22.96 0.83
C GLY A 54 7.16 -24.16 1.36
N SER A 55 6.19 -23.91 2.24
CA SER A 55 5.25 -24.96 2.57
C SER A 55 4.39 -25.21 1.31
N GLN A 56 4.07 -26.48 1.02
CA GLN A 56 3.26 -26.88 -0.15
C GLN A 56 1.83 -26.26 -0.16
N SER A 57 1.51 -25.43 0.82
CA SER A 57 0.21 -24.87 1.12
C SER A 57 0.23 -23.34 1.27
N ASP A 58 1.32 -22.67 0.90
CA ASP A 58 1.35 -21.21 0.87
C ASP A 58 0.47 -20.72 -0.28
N LEU A 59 -0.51 -19.87 0.03
CA LEU A 59 -1.32 -19.13 -0.95
C LEU A 59 -0.71 -17.74 -1.13
N SER A 60 -0.58 -17.30 -2.37
CA SER A 60 -0.16 -15.95 -2.75
C SER A 60 -1.17 -15.33 -3.70
N VAL A 61 -1.44 -14.04 -3.51
CA VAL A 61 -2.37 -13.25 -4.32
C VAL A 61 -1.75 -11.89 -4.55
N VAL A 62 -1.61 -11.50 -5.81
CA VAL A 62 -0.98 -10.24 -6.22
C VAL A 62 -1.92 -9.50 -7.15
N LEU A 63 -2.26 -8.27 -6.75
CA LEU A 63 -2.93 -7.30 -7.60
C LEU A 63 -1.85 -6.47 -8.29
N GLU A 64 -1.56 -6.74 -9.57
CA GLU A 64 -0.55 -6.01 -10.35
C GLU A 64 -1.11 -4.66 -10.79
N ARG A 65 -2.32 -4.67 -11.37
CA ARG A 65 -3.06 -3.47 -11.76
C ARG A 65 -4.44 -3.45 -11.11
N PRO A 66 -4.94 -2.28 -10.68
CA PRO A 66 -4.34 -0.95 -10.84
C PRO A 66 -3.10 -0.71 -9.97
N GLU A 67 -2.29 0.29 -10.28
CA GLU A 67 -1.19 0.77 -9.43
C GLU A 67 -1.74 1.49 -8.19
N ASN A 68 -1.01 1.41 -7.06
CA ASN A 68 -1.37 2.13 -5.85
C ASN A 68 -1.15 3.64 -6.01
N GLU A 69 -2.00 4.45 -5.38
CA GLU A 69 -1.91 5.92 -5.37
C GLU A 69 -1.93 6.53 -6.78
N LYS A 70 -2.72 5.94 -7.67
CA LYS A 70 -2.87 6.39 -9.05
C LYS A 70 -4.26 6.95 -9.31
N THR A 71 -4.30 8.04 -10.07
CA THR A 71 -5.52 8.62 -10.60
C THR A 71 -5.70 8.18 -12.05
N TYR A 72 -6.88 7.67 -12.37
CA TYR A 72 -7.29 7.30 -13.72
C TYR A 72 -8.34 8.31 -14.22
N ASP A 73 -8.18 8.77 -15.45
CA ASP A 73 -9.14 9.67 -16.10
C ASP A 73 -10.45 8.95 -16.43
N SER A 74 -10.40 7.64 -16.63
CA SER A 74 -11.55 6.78 -16.93
C SER A 74 -12.20 6.19 -15.67
N GLN A 75 -13.47 5.81 -15.81
CA GLN A 75 -14.18 4.95 -14.87
C GLN A 75 -13.89 3.46 -15.12
N ASP A 76 -13.42 3.13 -16.33
CA ASP A 76 -13.03 1.78 -16.71
C ASP A 76 -11.55 1.55 -16.37
N VAL A 77 -11.31 0.76 -15.33
CA VAL A 77 -9.96 0.50 -14.78
C VAL A 77 -9.53 -0.93 -15.11
N GLU A 78 -8.31 -1.10 -15.63
CA GLU A 78 -7.74 -2.43 -15.86
C GLU A 78 -7.32 -3.08 -14.54
N PHE A 79 -7.80 -4.31 -14.34
CA PHE A 79 -7.42 -5.18 -13.25
C PHE A 79 -6.59 -6.34 -13.80
N VAL A 80 -5.43 -6.54 -13.19
CA VAL A 80 -4.55 -7.68 -13.46
C VAL A 80 -4.23 -8.33 -12.13
N VAL A 81 -4.74 -9.54 -11.92
CA VAL A 81 -4.61 -10.28 -10.66
C VAL A 81 -4.02 -11.65 -10.96
N LYS A 82 -3.08 -12.08 -10.12
CA LYS A 82 -2.50 -13.42 -10.15
C LYS A 82 -2.56 -14.04 -8.77
N ALA A 83 -2.98 -15.30 -8.70
CA ALA A 83 -2.97 -16.09 -7.49
C ALA A 83 -2.28 -17.43 -7.75
N ASP A 84 -1.58 -17.94 -6.73
CA ASP A 84 -0.94 -19.25 -6.80
C ASP A 84 -0.88 -19.92 -5.42
N SER A 85 -1.18 -21.21 -5.41
CA SER A 85 -1.15 -22.07 -4.23
C SER A 85 -0.73 -23.47 -4.65
N GLY A 86 0.03 -24.17 -3.81
CA GLY A 86 0.38 -25.57 -4.07
C GLY A 86 -0.82 -26.52 -4.07
N ALA A 87 -1.94 -26.14 -3.44
CA ALA A 87 -3.22 -26.86 -3.50
C ALA A 87 -4.08 -26.50 -4.73
N GLY A 88 -3.65 -25.52 -5.51
CA GLY A 88 -4.44 -24.92 -6.59
C GLY A 88 -5.41 -23.84 -6.11
N ILE A 89 -5.85 -23.01 -7.05
CA ILE A 89 -6.80 -21.91 -6.82
C ILE A 89 -8.22 -22.40 -7.11
N GLU A 90 -9.15 -22.06 -6.23
CA GLU A 90 -10.59 -22.25 -6.39
C GLU A 90 -11.19 -21.05 -7.12
N LYS A 91 -10.97 -19.84 -6.58
CA LYS A 91 -11.45 -18.58 -7.18
C LYS A 91 -10.66 -17.37 -6.72
N ILE A 92 -10.83 -16.27 -7.45
CA ILE A 92 -10.40 -14.92 -7.11
C ILE A 92 -11.64 -14.03 -7.08
N GLU A 93 -11.76 -13.21 -6.05
CA GLU A 93 -12.74 -12.13 -5.96
C GLU A 93 -12.00 -10.80 -6.11
N ILE A 94 -12.56 -9.89 -6.89
CA ILE A 94 -12.09 -8.49 -6.99
C ILE A 94 -13.02 -7.64 -6.14
N ILE A 95 -12.45 -6.82 -5.29
CA ILE A 95 -13.17 -6.02 -4.30
C ILE A 95 -12.88 -4.54 -4.52
N VAL A 96 -13.94 -3.74 -4.53
CA VAL A 96 -13.90 -2.27 -4.58
C VAL A 96 -14.77 -1.75 -3.44
N ASP A 97 -14.19 -0.96 -2.54
CA ASP A 97 -14.85 -0.41 -1.34
C ASP A 97 -15.64 -1.48 -0.55
N ASP A 98 -14.95 -2.59 -0.26
CA ASP A 98 -15.47 -3.74 0.49
C ASP A 98 -16.64 -4.49 -0.17
N LYS A 99 -16.92 -4.21 -1.45
CA LYS A 99 -17.90 -4.94 -2.26
C LYS A 99 -17.23 -5.78 -3.32
N VAL A 100 -17.64 -7.05 -3.42
CA VAL A 100 -17.22 -7.94 -4.51
C VAL A 100 -17.85 -7.43 -5.80
N VAL A 101 -17.01 -7.06 -6.76
CA VAL A 101 -17.44 -6.57 -8.08
C VAL A 101 -17.27 -7.61 -9.17
N GLU A 102 -16.38 -8.58 -8.98
CA GLU A 102 -16.11 -9.66 -9.92
C GLU A 102 -15.69 -10.92 -9.17
N THR A 103 -16.06 -12.10 -9.68
CA THR A 103 -15.62 -13.40 -9.17
C THR A 103 -15.18 -14.28 -10.33
N VAL A 104 -13.98 -14.86 -10.22
CA VAL A 104 -13.32 -15.58 -11.31
C VAL A 104 -12.85 -16.93 -10.79
N GLU A 105 -13.31 -18.02 -11.40
CA GLU A 105 -12.85 -19.38 -11.09
C GLU A 105 -11.55 -19.71 -11.84
N SER A 106 -10.57 -18.83 -11.73
CA SER A 106 -9.26 -18.94 -12.38
C SER A 106 -8.15 -18.49 -11.43
N ARG A 107 -6.92 -18.94 -11.70
CA ARG A 107 -5.71 -18.46 -11.00
C ARG A 107 -5.25 -17.07 -11.45
N GLU A 108 -5.79 -16.57 -12.55
CA GLU A 108 -5.44 -15.27 -13.10
C GLU A 108 -6.69 -14.57 -13.66
N TYR A 109 -6.69 -13.24 -13.53
CA TYR A 109 -7.69 -12.37 -14.14
C TYR A 109 -6.98 -11.22 -14.84
N ARG A 110 -7.42 -10.92 -16.06
CA ARG A 110 -7.07 -9.72 -16.80
C ARG A 110 -8.33 -9.19 -17.47
N GLY A 111 -8.77 -8.02 -17.05
CA GLY A 111 -9.99 -7.41 -17.58
C GLY A 111 -10.17 -5.98 -17.09
N THR A 112 -11.29 -5.40 -17.45
CA THR A 112 -11.63 -4.02 -17.10
C THR A 112 -12.86 -4.03 -16.21
N VAL A 113 -12.83 -3.26 -15.13
CA VAL A 113 -13.94 -3.09 -14.20
C VAL A 113 -14.36 -1.64 -14.22
N THR A 114 -15.66 -1.40 -14.42
CA THR A 114 -16.23 -0.06 -14.36
C THR A 114 -16.48 0.32 -12.90
N ILE A 115 -15.78 1.36 -12.43
CA ILE A 115 -15.87 1.90 -11.07
C ILE A 115 -16.41 3.32 -11.18
N SER A 116 -17.35 3.70 -10.30
CA SER A 116 -17.88 5.07 -10.24
C SER A 116 -16.75 6.09 -10.12
N ALA A 117 -16.96 7.35 -10.57
CA ALA A 117 -15.96 8.39 -10.36
C ALA A 117 -15.82 8.69 -8.86
N GLY A 118 -14.59 8.73 -8.36
CA GLY A 118 -14.34 8.92 -6.93
C GLY A 118 -12.99 8.39 -6.48
N ARG A 119 -12.88 8.23 -5.16
CA ARG A 119 -11.72 7.64 -4.49
C ARG A 119 -12.13 6.27 -4.00
N HIS A 120 -11.33 5.27 -4.33
CA HIS A 120 -11.67 3.87 -4.09
C HIS A 120 -10.51 3.13 -3.43
N THR A 121 -10.85 2.17 -2.58
CA THR A 121 -9.90 1.15 -2.11
C THR A 121 -10.19 -0.14 -2.83
N VAL A 122 -9.19 -0.66 -3.53
CA VAL A 122 -9.31 -1.87 -4.35
C VAL A 122 -8.31 -2.92 -3.91
N TRP A 123 -8.75 -4.17 -3.93
CA TRP A 123 -7.95 -5.33 -3.56
C TRP A 123 -8.56 -6.60 -4.16
N ALA A 124 -7.83 -7.70 -4.10
CA ALA A 124 -8.31 -8.99 -4.55
C ALA A 124 -8.18 -10.03 -3.44
N LYS A 125 -9.11 -10.97 -3.38
CA LYS A 125 -9.09 -12.09 -2.45
C LYS A 125 -8.98 -13.40 -3.22
N GLY A 126 -7.95 -14.19 -2.91
CA GLY A 126 -7.80 -15.53 -3.45
C GLY A 126 -8.33 -16.58 -2.49
N TYR A 127 -8.92 -17.63 -3.06
CA TYR A 127 -9.40 -18.83 -2.37
C TYR A 127 -8.67 -20.03 -2.96
N ALA A 128 -8.00 -20.80 -2.11
CA ALA A 128 -7.34 -22.05 -2.49
C ALA A 128 -8.26 -23.24 -2.23
N ARG A 129 -8.05 -24.34 -2.97
CA ARG A 129 -8.89 -25.55 -2.88
C ARG A 129 -8.76 -26.30 -1.55
N ASP A 130 -7.73 -26.00 -0.77
CA ASP A 130 -7.56 -26.49 0.60
C ASP A 130 -8.31 -25.64 1.65
N GLY A 131 -9.12 -24.67 1.20
CA GLY A 131 -9.94 -23.80 2.04
C GLY A 131 -9.22 -22.57 2.57
N LYS A 132 -7.94 -22.36 2.22
CA LYS A 132 -7.20 -21.16 2.63
C LYS A 132 -7.61 -19.95 1.80
N THR A 133 -7.57 -18.78 2.44
CA THR A 133 -7.82 -17.50 1.77
C THR A 133 -6.71 -16.51 2.05
N LYS A 134 -6.46 -15.61 1.10
CA LYS A 134 -5.50 -14.51 1.28
C LYS A 134 -5.91 -13.29 0.48
N ASP A 135 -5.66 -12.14 1.06
CA ASP A 135 -5.92 -10.85 0.44
C ASP A 135 -4.64 -10.34 -0.23
N SER A 136 -4.80 -9.63 -1.35
CA SER A 136 -3.71 -8.84 -1.94
C SER A 136 -3.47 -7.58 -1.11
N GLU A 137 -2.43 -6.83 -1.45
CA GLU A 137 -2.29 -5.46 -0.95
C GLU A 137 -3.50 -4.61 -1.33
N HIS A 138 -3.92 -3.76 -0.39
CA HIS A 138 -4.98 -2.77 -0.60
C HIS A 138 -4.39 -1.55 -1.29
N LYS A 139 -4.95 -1.20 -2.44
CA LYS A 139 -4.51 -0.08 -3.25
C LYS A 139 -5.55 1.04 -3.24
N LYS A 140 -5.10 2.28 -3.08
CA LYS A 140 -5.94 3.48 -3.16
C LYS A 140 -5.84 4.06 -4.55
N ILE A 141 -6.99 4.29 -5.19
CA ILE A 141 -7.05 4.84 -6.55
C ILE A 141 -8.07 5.97 -6.65
N GLY A 142 -7.86 6.83 -7.64
CA GLY A 142 -8.84 7.80 -8.10
C GLY A 142 -9.37 7.42 -9.48
N THR A 143 -10.65 7.64 -9.74
CA THR A 143 -11.32 7.28 -11.01
C THR A 143 -12.15 8.45 -11.55
N GLY A 144 -12.35 8.50 -12.86
CA GLY A 144 -13.12 9.57 -13.52
C GLY A 144 -12.49 10.97 -13.35
N GLY A 145 -11.16 11.04 -13.25
CA GLY A 145 -10.42 12.30 -13.07
C GLY A 145 -10.40 12.84 -11.63
N VAL A 146 -10.97 12.11 -10.67
CA VAL A 146 -10.89 12.47 -9.24
C VAL A 146 -9.55 12.01 -8.68
N ALA A 147 -8.81 12.91 -8.02
CA ALA A 147 -7.53 12.57 -7.41
C ALA A 147 -7.69 11.48 -6.33
N TRP A 148 -6.76 10.53 -6.28
CA TRP A 148 -6.76 9.45 -5.27
C TRP A 148 -6.63 9.97 -3.83
N GLN A 149 -5.93 11.10 -3.63
CA GLN A 149 -5.69 11.72 -2.34
C GLN A 149 -6.83 12.67 -1.93
N GLU A 150 -6.98 12.89 -0.63
CA GLU A 150 -7.85 13.97 -0.16
C GLU A 150 -7.25 15.34 -0.52
N PRO A 151 -8.09 16.35 -0.83
CA PRO A 151 -7.59 17.71 -0.95
C PRO A 151 -6.97 18.10 0.39
N THR A 152 -5.68 18.41 0.38
CA THR A 152 -5.02 19.01 1.54
C THR A 152 -5.78 20.29 1.88
N ALA A 153 -6.29 20.39 3.12
CA ALA A 153 -6.89 21.63 3.59
C ALA A 153 -5.83 22.74 3.48
N THR A 154 -6.02 23.66 2.52
CA THR A 154 -5.18 24.86 2.44
C THR A 154 -5.32 25.59 3.78
N PRO A 155 -4.23 25.93 4.48
CA PRO A 155 -4.34 26.68 5.72
C PRO A 155 -5.04 28.00 5.41
N THR A 156 -6.25 28.18 5.96
CA THR A 156 -6.93 29.48 5.97
C THR A 156 -6.04 30.43 6.75
N THR A 157 -5.40 31.38 6.05
CA THR A 157 -4.69 32.47 6.71
C THR A 157 -5.69 33.19 7.62
N ALA A 158 -5.50 33.05 8.93
CA ALA A 158 -6.29 33.78 9.91
C ALA A 158 -6.20 35.28 9.59
N PRO A 159 -7.31 36.05 9.66
CA PRO A 159 -7.24 37.49 9.45
C PRO A 159 -6.28 38.08 10.48
N THR A 160 -5.23 38.75 10.00
CA THR A 160 -4.33 39.56 10.82
C THR A 160 -5.20 40.51 11.63
N ALA A 161 -5.19 40.36 12.96
CA ALA A 161 -5.89 41.27 13.86
C ALA A 161 -5.44 42.70 13.54
N VAL A 162 -6.35 43.53 13.05
CA VAL A 162 -6.11 44.96 12.91
C VAL A 162 -5.85 45.48 14.33
N PRO A 163 -4.72 46.17 14.59
CA PRO A 163 -4.43 46.68 15.92
C PRO A 163 -5.56 47.61 16.36
N THR A 164 -6.23 47.26 17.46
CA THR A 164 -7.24 48.08 18.12
C THR A 164 -6.62 49.45 18.44
N ALA A 165 -7.20 50.51 17.88
CA ALA A 165 -6.81 51.87 18.19
C ALA A 165 -6.86 52.09 19.72
N VAL A 166 -5.75 52.53 20.30
CA VAL A 166 -5.63 52.85 21.72
C VAL A 166 -6.59 54.01 22.01
N PRO A 167 -7.55 53.87 22.96
CA PRO A 167 -8.43 54.97 23.32
C PRO A 167 -7.60 56.12 23.92
N THR A 168 -7.63 57.28 23.26
CA THR A 168 -7.03 58.52 23.74
C THR A 168 -7.76 58.93 25.01
N THR A 169 -7.06 58.95 26.14
CA THR A 169 -7.61 59.46 27.40
C THR A 169 -7.91 60.96 27.27
N PRO A 170 -9.07 61.44 27.77
CA PRO A 170 -9.40 62.85 27.75
C PRO A 170 -8.42 63.66 28.62
N PRO A 171 -8.11 64.92 28.26
CA PRO A 171 -7.20 65.74 29.02
C PRO A 171 -7.71 65.98 30.44
N SER A 172 -6.78 65.85 31.40
CA SER A 172 -6.97 66.10 32.83
C SER A 172 -7.53 67.51 33.09
N PRO A 173 -8.54 67.68 33.96
CA PRO A 173 -9.05 69.00 34.32
C PRO A 173 -7.99 69.81 35.09
N THR A 174 -7.79 71.04 34.64
CA THR A 174 -6.92 72.05 35.26
C THR A 174 -7.32 72.31 36.73
N PRO A 175 -6.39 72.34 37.68
CA PRO A 175 -6.71 72.66 39.08
C PRO A 175 -7.20 74.11 39.21
N THR A 176 -8.46 74.27 39.63
CA THR A 176 -9.05 75.56 39.99
C THR A 176 -8.38 76.11 41.24
N LYS A 177 -7.79 77.29 41.11
CA LYS A 177 -7.16 78.08 42.16
C LYS A 177 -8.20 78.45 43.23
N VAL A 178 -8.07 77.90 44.43
CA VAL A 178 -8.87 78.30 45.60
C VAL A 178 -8.42 79.70 46.03
N VAL A 179 -9.30 80.68 45.85
CA VAL A 179 -9.16 82.04 46.35
C VAL A 179 -9.39 82.02 47.86
N GLY A 180 -8.39 82.44 48.63
CA GLY A 180 -8.46 82.56 50.08
C GLY A 180 -9.43 83.69 50.52
N PRO A 181 -9.97 83.59 51.74
CA PRO A 181 -11.01 84.48 52.25
C PRO A 181 -10.54 85.94 52.41
N PRO A 182 -11.49 86.89 52.37
CA PRO A 182 -11.21 88.32 52.39
C PRO A 182 -10.67 88.79 53.75
N ALA A 183 -9.69 89.70 53.71
CA ALA A 183 -9.20 90.40 54.89
C ALA A 183 -10.26 91.38 55.42
N THR A 184 -10.55 91.26 56.71
CA THR A 184 -11.41 92.14 57.51
C THR A 184 -10.84 93.57 57.56
N PRO A 185 -11.67 94.63 57.40
CA PRO A 185 -11.23 96.00 57.65
C PRO A 185 -11.16 96.30 59.16
N THR A 186 -10.00 96.80 59.61
CA THR A 186 -9.82 97.34 60.96
C THR A 186 -10.33 98.79 61.03
N PRO A 187 -11.12 99.17 62.05
CA PRO A 187 -11.68 100.51 62.21
C PRO A 187 -10.71 101.54 62.82
N THR A 188 -10.93 102.79 62.44
CA THR A 188 -10.36 104.06 62.91
C THR A 188 -10.64 104.33 64.40
N PRO A 189 -9.73 105.03 65.09
CA PRO A 189 -10.03 106.41 65.50
C PRO A 189 -9.04 107.45 64.96
#